data_AF-A0A1F5VL09-F1
#
_entry.id   AF-A0A1F5VL09-F1
#
_cell.length_a   1.000
_cell.length_b   1.000
_cell.length_c   1.000
_cell.angle_alpha   90.00
_cell.angle_beta   90.00
_cell.angle_gamma   90.00
#
_symmetry.space_group_name_H-M   'P 1'
#
loop_
_entity.id
_entity.type
_entity.pdbx_description
1 polymer ?
#
loop_
_entity_poly.entity_id
_entity_poly.type
_entity_poly.pdbx_seq_one_letter_code
_entity_poly.pdbx_strand_id
1 'polypeptide(L)'
;MKNNISVFAKKISSNLVILSALWMIINLIYVYAILNGTKSYRIESASYIFALILLLRLASGSHQTTSDINKEEPIKYRKLVWYFFPIIIWFLIYVPYINNPFLSDDYVFIARYSSTPVAQYEGAFFRPVFGLIFYIMLKIFGTSSFPFHLLNFILHISCSILVLRISRYFLIGFKNTYIVYIVFLFNPIQPETVVWISGLQELLWVFFFLSAFYLYIVEPVLDAKKCAFIVLFIALSLLSKETAIIFILVFFVSDLFFYKLKSERFPIKIHIINFFIAATYIAIRTIIVGIPLDYFSSLNLFFIKSTISQPFKIFLFPWNQSYIGEYVYIKLLISFFFIFIILIHFLKNNKEFTLFLCFSFILLYAGIIPLYKMFYVAPDLQGSRYLYFSAFGWGLLLSVLLIKIIKHKLLFHVICLVLIFALGYFMFRNLQPWRTAGEIIKSLPANIKQEYAPDNYYGAYILRNGANEFVQLRKYGNTSGDIIDKK
;
A
#
# COMPACT_ATOMS: atom_id res chain seq x y z
N MET A 1 26.74 26.87 -21.70
CA MET A 1 26.40 25.99 -20.55
C MET A 1 25.44 24.82 -20.88
N LYS A 2 24.41 24.97 -21.74
CA LYS A 2 23.54 23.83 -22.16
C LYS A 2 24.28 22.68 -22.89
N ASN A 3 25.36 22.95 -23.60
CA ASN A 3 26.14 21.93 -24.34
C ASN A 3 27.11 21.09 -23.48
N ASN A 4 27.53 21.55 -22.29
CA ASN A 4 28.48 20.79 -21.47
C ASN A 4 27.78 19.78 -20.56
N ILE A 5 26.54 20.05 -20.14
CA ILE A 5 25.74 19.10 -19.36
C ILE A 5 25.27 17.94 -20.24
N SER A 6 24.98 18.17 -21.53
CA SER A 6 24.59 17.11 -22.47
C SER A 6 25.76 16.20 -22.89
N VAL A 7 27.00 16.70 -22.79
CA VAL A 7 28.22 15.90 -23.02
C VAL A 7 28.63 15.11 -21.78
N PHE A 8 28.42 15.64 -20.56
CA PHE A 8 28.65 14.89 -19.31
C PHE A 8 27.56 13.82 -19.06
N ALA A 9 26.33 14.07 -19.51
CA ALA A 9 25.22 13.10 -19.50
C ALA A 9 25.33 12.04 -20.60
N LYS A 10 26.32 12.14 -21.50
CA LYS A 10 26.55 11.19 -22.60
C LYS A 10 27.17 9.91 -22.04
N LYS A 11 26.29 8.94 -21.75
CA LYS A 11 26.55 7.57 -21.26
C LYS A 11 27.30 7.52 -19.92
N ILE A 12 26.55 7.47 -18.82
CA ILE A 12 27.04 6.76 -17.62
C ILE A 12 27.46 5.37 -18.06
N SER A 13 28.74 5.04 -17.93
CA SER A 13 29.27 3.75 -18.35
C SER A 13 28.67 2.62 -17.50
N SER A 14 28.53 1.42 -18.08
CA SER A 14 28.17 0.23 -17.30
C SER A 14 29.13 0.01 -16.12
N ASN A 15 30.38 0.47 -16.25
CA ASN A 15 31.38 0.41 -15.18
C ASN A 15 30.97 1.24 -13.96
N LEU A 16 30.40 2.44 -14.13
CA LEU A 16 29.96 3.26 -12.99
C LEU A 16 28.76 2.63 -12.25
N VAL A 17 27.87 1.96 -12.98
CA VAL A 17 26.76 1.18 -12.40
C VAL A 17 27.31 -0.01 -11.59
N ILE A 18 28.33 -0.71 -12.12
CA ILE A 18 28.98 -1.83 -11.42
C ILE A 18 29.73 -1.34 -10.18
N LEU A 19 30.52 -0.27 -10.29
CA LEU A 19 31.27 0.30 -9.17
C LEU A 19 30.36 0.75 -8.03
N SER A 20 29.23 1.39 -8.34
CA SER A 20 28.27 1.80 -7.31
C SER A 20 27.54 0.62 -6.66
N ALA A 21 27.26 -0.45 -7.40
CA ALA A 21 26.74 -1.67 -6.81
C ALA A 21 27.78 -2.38 -5.92
N LEU A 22 29.06 -2.42 -6.33
CA LEU A 22 30.14 -2.96 -5.49
C LEU A 22 30.29 -2.14 -4.20
N TRP A 23 30.20 -0.81 -4.28
CA TRP A 23 30.19 0.05 -3.11
C TRP A 23 29.02 -0.26 -2.16
N MET A 24 27.82 -0.49 -2.71
CA MET A 24 26.66 -0.92 -1.93
C MET A 24 26.87 -2.29 -1.29
N ILE A 25 27.41 -3.26 -2.03
CA ILE A 25 27.73 -4.62 -1.55
C ILE A 25 28.74 -4.57 -0.40
N ILE A 26 29.82 -3.78 -0.52
CA ILE A 26 30.83 -3.64 0.53
C ILE A 26 30.19 -3.08 1.81
N ASN A 27 29.35 -2.04 1.69
CA ASN A 27 28.66 -1.48 2.87
C ASN A 27 27.64 -2.45 3.45
N LEU A 28 26.97 -3.27 2.64
CA LEU A 28 26.08 -4.33 3.14
C LEU A 28 26.84 -5.40 3.92
N ILE A 29 27.97 -5.90 3.40
CA ILE A 29 28.82 -6.87 4.12
C ILE A 29 29.32 -6.25 5.41
N TYR A 30 29.85 -5.03 5.34
CA TYR A 30 30.38 -4.36 6.52
C TYR A 30 29.31 -4.14 7.59
N VAL A 31 28.12 -3.66 7.22
CA VAL A 31 27.07 -3.40 8.19
C VAL A 31 26.44 -4.69 8.72
N TYR A 32 26.08 -5.64 7.85
CA TYR A 32 25.38 -6.84 8.29
C TYR A 32 26.31 -7.93 8.81
N ALA A 33 27.44 -8.21 8.16
CA ALA A 33 28.34 -9.28 8.59
C ALA A 33 29.33 -8.85 9.69
N ILE A 34 29.81 -7.60 9.67
CA ILE A 34 30.84 -7.12 10.63
C ILE A 34 30.19 -6.34 11.79
N LEU A 35 29.29 -5.41 11.49
CA LEU A 35 28.65 -4.56 12.51
C LEU A 35 27.32 -5.11 13.05
N ASN A 36 26.95 -6.33 12.66
CA ASN A 36 25.71 -7.01 13.08
C ASN A 36 24.44 -6.14 12.93
N GLY A 37 24.33 -5.40 11.83
CA GLY A 37 23.20 -4.53 11.52
C GLY A 37 23.25 -3.14 12.14
N THR A 38 24.20 -2.85 13.03
CA THR A 38 24.38 -1.50 13.58
C THR A 38 24.87 -0.53 12.51
N LYS A 39 24.54 0.76 12.65
CA LYS A 39 24.90 1.83 11.69
C LYS A 39 24.29 1.66 10.29
N SER A 40 22.99 1.30 10.22
CA SER A 40 22.25 1.14 8.95
C SER A 40 22.29 2.36 8.03
N TYR A 41 22.54 3.56 8.57
CA TYR A 41 22.73 4.77 7.78
C TYR A 41 23.84 4.64 6.72
N ARG A 42 24.84 3.76 6.91
CA ARG A 42 25.88 3.49 5.89
C ARG A 42 25.29 2.80 4.65
N ILE A 43 24.39 1.83 4.85
CA ILE A 43 23.68 1.17 3.76
C ILE A 43 22.77 2.19 3.05
N GLU A 44 22.06 3.02 3.82
CA GLU A 44 21.18 4.07 3.26
C GLU A 44 21.97 5.02 2.35
N SER A 45 23.08 5.57 2.83
CA SER A 45 23.94 6.46 2.03
C SER A 45 24.47 5.77 0.76
N ALA A 46 24.92 4.52 0.87
CA ALA A 46 25.38 3.76 -0.30
C ALA A 46 24.24 3.48 -1.29
N SER A 47 23.03 3.23 -0.80
CA SER A 47 21.84 3.02 -1.64
C SER A 47 21.42 4.29 -2.37
N TYR A 48 21.58 5.48 -1.78
CA TYR A 48 21.32 6.75 -2.44
C TYR A 48 22.27 7.00 -3.59
N ILE A 49 23.56 6.72 -3.40
CA ILE A 49 24.57 6.83 -4.46
C ILE A 49 24.24 5.86 -5.61
N PHE A 50 23.91 4.61 -5.27
CA PHE A 50 23.53 3.60 -6.26
C PHE A 50 22.28 4.04 -7.03
N ALA A 51 21.21 4.43 -6.34
CA ALA A 51 19.97 4.91 -6.94
C ALA A 51 20.18 6.14 -7.83
N LEU A 52 21.02 7.10 -7.41
CA LEU A 52 21.34 8.29 -8.22
C LEU A 52 22.01 7.90 -9.53
N ILE A 53 22.99 6.98 -9.49
CA ILE A 53 23.68 6.50 -10.70
C ILE A 53 22.71 5.75 -11.63
N LEU A 54 21.80 4.95 -11.06
CA LEU A 54 20.72 4.32 -11.83
C LEU A 54 19.83 5.36 -12.49
N LEU A 55 19.34 6.37 -11.77
CA LEU A 55 18.49 7.44 -12.31
C LEU A 55 19.17 8.21 -13.44
N LEU A 56 20.44 8.59 -13.26
CA LEU A 56 21.22 9.27 -14.30
C LEU A 56 21.43 8.36 -15.53
N ARG A 57 21.61 7.05 -15.32
CA ARG A 57 21.66 6.07 -16.42
C ARG A 57 20.32 6.01 -17.17
N LEU A 58 19.19 6.06 -16.46
CA LEU A 58 17.86 6.13 -17.08
C LEU A 58 17.67 7.41 -17.91
N ALA A 59 18.07 8.57 -17.36
CA ALA A 59 17.94 9.87 -18.03
C ALA A 59 18.78 9.98 -19.32
N SER A 60 19.86 9.21 -19.44
CA SER A 60 20.74 9.22 -20.62
C SER A 60 20.22 8.41 -21.82
N GLY A 61 19.09 7.70 -21.69
CA GLY A 61 18.52 6.87 -22.75
C GLY A 61 17.46 7.60 -23.58
N SER A 62 17.58 7.62 -24.92
CA SER A 62 16.50 8.08 -25.80
C SER A 62 15.30 7.14 -25.75
N HIS A 63 14.11 7.66 -25.45
CA HIS A 63 12.88 6.88 -25.32
C HIS A 63 12.25 6.59 -26.69
N GLN A 64 12.09 5.31 -27.01
CA GLN A 64 11.09 4.83 -27.96
C GLN A 64 10.32 3.72 -27.26
N THR A 65 9.01 3.88 -27.16
CA THR A 65 8.10 2.86 -26.66
C THR A 65 7.18 2.43 -27.79
N THR A 66 7.13 1.12 -28.01
CA THR A 66 6.07 0.48 -28.78
C THR A 66 4.82 0.44 -27.89
N SER A 67 3.72 0.98 -28.41
CA SER A 67 2.45 1.11 -27.69
C SER A 67 1.45 0.08 -28.20
N ASP A 68 1.72 -1.19 -27.97
CA ASP A 68 0.71 -2.22 -28.16
C ASP A 68 0.05 -2.48 -26.81
N ILE A 69 -0.98 -1.67 -26.53
CA ILE A 69 -1.90 -1.92 -25.42
C ILE A 69 -2.59 -3.24 -25.73
N ASN A 70 -2.23 -4.27 -24.98
CA ASN A 70 -2.80 -5.59 -25.18
C ASN A 70 -4.29 -5.59 -24.84
N LYS A 71 -5.13 -6.00 -25.80
CA LYS A 71 -6.54 -6.27 -25.57
C LYS A 71 -6.67 -7.43 -24.57
N GLU A 72 -7.70 -7.36 -23.72
CA GLU A 72 -7.99 -8.43 -22.75
C GLU A 72 -8.21 -9.76 -23.48
N GLU A 73 -7.32 -10.74 -23.27
CA GLU A 73 -7.61 -12.12 -23.67
C GLU A 73 -8.64 -12.72 -22.71
N PRO A 74 -9.71 -13.38 -23.20
CA PRO A 74 -10.69 -14.03 -22.35
C PRO A 74 -10.04 -15.08 -21.45
N ILE A 75 -10.47 -15.14 -20.19
CA ILE A 75 -9.93 -16.05 -19.17
C ILE A 75 -10.32 -17.48 -19.57
N LYS A 76 -9.37 -18.25 -20.11
CA LYS A 76 -9.55 -19.70 -20.32
C LYS A 76 -9.74 -20.39 -18.96
N TYR A 77 -10.66 -21.36 -18.85
CA TYR A 77 -10.96 -22.10 -17.60
C TYR A 77 -9.72 -22.64 -16.87
N ARG A 78 -8.69 -23.11 -17.59
CA ARG A 78 -7.40 -23.56 -16.99
C ARG A 78 -6.63 -22.45 -16.26
N LYS A 79 -6.92 -21.18 -16.54
CA LYS A 79 -6.32 -20.03 -15.84
C LYS A 79 -7.03 -19.74 -14.52
N LEU A 80 -8.30 -20.15 -14.30
CA LEU A 80 -9.06 -19.85 -13.07
C LEU A 80 -8.41 -20.42 -11.80
N VAL A 81 -7.84 -21.62 -11.87
CA VAL A 81 -7.12 -22.24 -10.75
C VAL A 81 -6.01 -21.32 -10.23
N TRP A 82 -5.32 -20.60 -11.11
CA TRP A 82 -4.28 -19.65 -10.72
C TRP A 82 -4.83 -18.43 -9.98
N TYR A 83 -6.09 -18.04 -10.18
CA TYR A 83 -6.70 -16.94 -9.40
C TYR A 83 -7.13 -17.45 -8.03
N PHE A 84 -7.79 -18.61 -7.97
CA PHE A 84 -8.37 -19.09 -6.72
C PHE A 84 -7.35 -19.72 -5.77
N PHE A 85 -6.31 -20.38 -6.27
CA PHE A 85 -5.33 -21.04 -5.42
C PHE A 85 -4.62 -20.07 -4.44
N PRO A 86 -4.09 -18.91 -4.87
CA PRO A 86 -3.56 -17.90 -3.96
C PRO A 86 -4.61 -17.37 -2.98
N ILE A 87 -5.86 -17.13 -3.43
CA ILE A 87 -6.94 -16.64 -2.55
C ILE A 87 -7.24 -17.66 -1.45
N ILE A 88 -7.29 -18.95 -1.78
CA ILE A 88 -7.57 -20.01 -0.82
C ILE A 88 -6.46 -20.06 0.24
N ILE A 89 -5.18 -20.06 -0.17
CA ILE A 89 -4.06 -20.06 0.79
C ILE A 89 -4.11 -18.80 1.66
N TRP A 90 -4.33 -17.63 1.04
CA TRP A 90 -4.46 -16.37 1.77
C TRP A 90 -5.60 -16.44 2.79
N PHE A 91 -6.76 -16.95 2.38
CA PHE A 91 -7.92 -17.08 3.24
C PHE A 91 -7.65 -18.03 4.41
N LEU A 92 -6.97 -19.15 4.18
CA LEU A 92 -6.57 -20.09 5.24
C LEU A 92 -5.64 -19.43 6.28
N ILE A 93 -4.81 -18.46 5.87
CA ILE A 93 -3.97 -17.69 6.79
C ILE A 93 -4.82 -16.71 7.62
N TYR A 94 -5.83 -16.07 7.03
CA TYR A 94 -6.66 -15.04 7.68
C TYR A 94 -7.88 -15.56 8.44
N VAL A 95 -8.41 -16.74 8.10
CA VAL A 95 -9.63 -17.28 8.71
C VAL A 95 -9.57 -17.40 10.24
N PRO A 96 -8.42 -17.71 10.89
CA PRO A 96 -8.35 -17.73 12.36
C PRO A 96 -8.63 -16.37 13.02
N TYR A 97 -8.51 -15.27 12.26
CA TYR A 97 -8.62 -13.89 12.75
C TYR A 97 -10.01 -13.30 12.53
N ILE A 98 -10.91 -14.00 11.84
CA ILE A 98 -12.25 -13.49 11.48
C ILE A 98 -13.14 -13.20 12.71
N ASN A 99 -12.83 -13.81 13.85
CA ASN A 99 -13.53 -13.62 15.13
C ASN A 99 -12.67 -12.87 16.17
N ASN A 100 -11.63 -12.16 15.72
CA ASN A 100 -10.90 -11.27 16.61
C ASN A 100 -11.83 -10.16 17.12
N PRO A 101 -11.71 -9.76 18.40
CA PRO A 101 -12.52 -8.67 18.92
C PRO A 101 -12.13 -7.33 18.28
N PHE A 102 -12.94 -6.31 18.51
CA PHE A 102 -12.57 -4.93 18.21
C PHE A 102 -11.32 -4.51 19.00
N LEU A 103 -10.49 -3.64 18.41
CA LEU A 103 -9.23 -3.17 18.94
C LEU A 103 -9.11 -1.64 18.81
N SER A 104 -8.56 -0.99 19.83
CA SER A 104 -8.17 0.42 19.82
C SER A 104 -9.28 1.35 19.32
N ASP A 105 -9.04 2.10 18.22
CA ASP A 105 -9.99 3.03 17.59
C ASP A 105 -11.32 2.38 17.20
N ASP A 106 -11.39 1.06 17.06
CA ASP A 106 -12.64 0.36 16.78
C ASP A 106 -13.71 0.69 17.83
N TYR A 107 -13.33 0.77 19.11
CA TYR A 107 -14.27 1.14 20.19
C TYR A 107 -14.72 2.60 20.08
N VAL A 108 -13.81 3.49 19.69
CA VAL A 108 -14.13 4.90 19.40
C VAL A 108 -15.13 4.99 18.25
N PHE A 109 -14.94 4.20 17.20
CA PHE A 109 -15.84 4.17 16.05
C PHE A 109 -17.18 3.52 16.35
N ILE A 110 -17.24 2.49 17.19
CA ILE A 110 -18.50 1.93 17.68
C ILE A 110 -19.30 3.01 18.42
N ALA A 111 -18.68 3.69 19.38
CA ALA A 111 -19.35 4.75 20.12
C ALA A 111 -19.86 5.86 19.18
N ARG A 112 -18.99 6.30 18.26
CA ARG A 112 -19.25 7.42 17.35
C ARG A 112 -20.31 7.15 16.30
N TYR A 113 -20.26 5.99 15.66
CA TYR A 113 -21.12 5.64 14.52
C TYR A 113 -22.32 4.79 14.93
N SER A 114 -22.60 4.65 16.23
CA SER A 114 -23.80 3.96 16.71
C SER A 114 -25.09 4.73 16.42
N SER A 115 -25.03 6.07 16.45
CA SER A 115 -26.18 6.98 16.33
C SER A 115 -26.21 7.75 15.00
N THR A 116 -25.06 8.14 14.45
CA THR A 116 -24.97 8.94 13.22
C THR A 116 -23.82 8.48 12.32
N PRO A 117 -23.97 8.53 10.99
CA PRO A 117 -22.88 8.23 10.05
C PRO A 117 -21.86 9.38 9.93
N VAL A 118 -22.16 10.57 10.46
CA VAL A 118 -21.30 11.77 10.33
C VAL A 118 -20.66 12.10 11.67
N ALA A 119 -19.32 12.16 11.69
CA ALA A 119 -18.57 12.66 12.84
C ALA A 119 -18.58 14.20 12.82
N GLN A 120 -19.21 14.83 13.81
CA GLN A 120 -19.33 16.29 13.91
C GLN A 120 -18.57 16.83 15.14
N TYR A 121 -17.24 16.93 15.07
CA TYR A 121 -16.45 17.67 16.08
C TYR A 121 -15.06 18.08 15.55
N GLU A 122 -14.47 19.10 16.17
CA GLU A 122 -13.14 19.62 15.81
C GLU A 122 -12.03 18.57 15.95
N GLY A 123 -11.20 18.42 14.92
CA GLY A 123 -10.11 17.42 14.90
C GLY A 123 -10.53 16.00 14.52
N ALA A 124 -11.81 15.75 14.21
CA ALA A 124 -12.27 14.47 13.66
C ALA A 124 -11.75 14.22 12.24
N PHE A 125 -11.73 12.97 11.75
CA PHE A 125 -11.48 12.71 10.33
C PHE A 125 -12.75 12.98 9.50
N PHE A 126 -12.66 13.82 8.46
CA PHE A 126 -13.75 13.99 7.48
C PHE A 126 -13.77 12.83 6.48
N ARG A 127 -14.37 11.70 6.90
CA ARG A 127 -14.48 10.45 6.11
C ARG A 127 -15.92 9.90 6.10
N PRO A 128 -16.88 10.58 5.44
CA PRO A 128 -18.30 10.22 5.51
C PRO A 128 -18.65 8.84 4.96
N VAL A 129 -17.96 8.36 3.92
CA VAL A 129 -18.24 7.02 3.36
C VAL A 129 -17.82 5.93 4.32
N PHE A 130 -16.67 6.09 5.00
CA PHE A 130 -16.26 5.20 6.07
C PHE A 130 -17.29 5.18 7.20
N GLY A 131 -17.67 6.36 7.71
CA GLY A 131 -18.66 6.49 8.78
C GLY A 131 -20.02 5.89 8.42
N LEU A 132 -20.49 6.12 7.19
CA LEU A 132 -21.74 5.53 6.69
C LEU A 132 -21.69 4.00 6.64
N ILE A 133 -20.61 3.43 6.11
CA ILE A 133 -20.46 1.97 6.05
C ILE A 133 -20.37 1.40 7.47
N PHE A 134 -19.60 2.02 8.35
CA PHE A 134 -19.49 1.58 9.74
C PHE A 134 -20.83 1.64 10.48
N TYR A 135 -21.59 2.73 10.30
CA TYR A 135 -22.94 2.90 10.83
C TYR A 135 -23.89 1.80 10.33
N ILE A 136 -23.92 1.54 9.02
CA ILE A 136 -24.77 0.48 8.44
C ILE A 136 -24.38 -0.89 9.01
N MET A 137 -23.08 -1.18 9.12
CA MET A 137 -22.59 -2.43 9.71
C MET A 137 -23.04 -2.60 11.16
N LEU A 138 -22.98 -1.53 11.97
CA LEU A 138 -23.49 -1.56 13.36
C LEU A 138 -25.00 -1.75 13.42
N LYS A 139 -25.78 -1.12 12.52
CA LYS A 139 -27.24 -1.27 12.51
C LYS A 139 -27.70 -2.67 12.11
N ILE A 140 -27.01 -3.32 11.18
CA ILE A 140 -27.38 -4.64 10.68
C ILE A 140 -26.82 -5.75 11.57
N PHE A 141 -25.57 -5.61 12.04
CA PHE A 141 -24.83 -6.70 12.70
C PHE A 141 -24.50 -6.43 14.17
N GLY A 142 -24.86 -5.25 14.69
CA GLY A 142 -24.53 -4.85 16.05
C GLY A 142 -23.02 -4.80 16.30
N THR A 143 -22.61 -5.16 17.51
CA THR A 143 -21.21 -5.25 17.95
C THR A 143 -20.63 -6.65 17.75
N SER A 144 -21.11 -7.39 16.75
CA SER A 144 -20.41 -8.60 16.27
C SER A 144 -19.23 -8.19 15.40
N SER A 145 -18.00 -8.60 15.75
CA SER A 145 -16.81 -8.25 14.96
C SER A 145 -16.69 -9.05 13.65
N PHE A 146 -17.33 -10.22 13.57
CA PHE A 146 -17.21 -11.12 12.43
C PHE A 146 -17.57 -10.48 11.08
N PRO A 147 -18.72 -9.78 10.91
CA PRO A 147 -19.08 -9.17 9.64
C PRO A 147 -18.12 -8.05 9.21
N PHE A 148 -17.53 -7.33 10.17
CA PHE A 148 -16.56 -6.28 9.89
C PHE A 148 -15.25 -6.85 9.34
N HIS A 149 -14.72 -7.92 9.94
CA HIS A 149 -13.56 -8.63 9.39
C HIS A 149 -13.86 -9.23 8.02
N LEU A 150 -15.04 -9.83 7.83
CA LEU A 150 -15.45 -10.38 6.55
C LEU A 150 -15.48 -9.31 5.45
N LEU A 151 -16.02 -8.12 5.76
CA LEU A 151 -16.01 -6.98 4.83
C LEU A 151 -14.57 -6.58 4.45
N ASN A 152 -13.66 -6.48 5.43
CA ASN A 152 -12.26 -6.19 5.17
C ASN A 152 -11.63 -7.23 4.24
N PHE A 153 -11.89 -8.52 4.48
CA PHE A 153 -11.33 -9.61 3.67
C PHE A 153 -11.84 -9.57 2.24
N ILE A 154 -13.15 -9.34 2.06
CA ILE A 154 -13.78 -9.20 0.73
C ILE A 154 -13.17 -8.00 -0.02
N LEU A 155 -13.01 -6.85 0.65
CA LEU A 155 -12.40 -5.67 0.03
C LEU A 155 -10.94 -5.91 -0.34
N HIS A 156 -10.15 -6.57 0.50
CA HIS A 156 -8.76 -6.89 0.20
C HIS A 156 -8.62 -7.81 -1.02
N ILE A 157 -9.43 -8.87 -1.10
CA ILE A 157 -9.47 -9.77 -2.26
C ILE A 157 -9.90 -9.00 -3.51
N SER A 158 -10.91 -8.13 -3.40
CA SER A 158 -11.39 -7.30 -4.51
C SER A 158 -10.32 -6.33 -5.02
N CYS A 159 -9.60 -5.66 -4.12
CA CYS A 159 -8.43 -4.83 -4.44
C CYS A 159 -7.35 -5.64 -5.15
N SER A 160 -7.06 -6.85 -4.68
CA SER A 160 -6.06 -7.74 -5.30
C SER A 160 -6.46 -8.14 -6.72
N ILE A 161 -7.74 -8.44 -6.95
CA ILE A 161 -8.27 -8.74 -8.29
C ILE A 161 -8.19 -7.51 -9.20
N LEU A 162 -8.52 -6.32 -8.70
CA LEU A 162 -8.38 -5.08 -9.47
C LEU A 162 -6.93 -4.81 -9.83
N VAL A 163 -5.99 -4.96 -8.89
CA VAL A 163 -4.54 -4.87 -9.13
C VAL A 163 -4.11 -5.82 -10.25
N LEU A 164 -4.56 -7.06 -10.22
CA LEU A 164 -4.27 -8.04 -11.26
C LEU A 164 -4.80 -7.61 -12.64
N ARG A 165 -6.04 -7.12 -12.69
CA ARG A 165 -6.68 -6.65 -13.94
C ARG A 165 -5.98 -5.41 -14.49
N ILE A 166 -5.76 -4.41 -13.65
CA ILE A 166 -5.07 -3.16 -13.98
C ILE A 166 -3.65 -3.45 -14.50
N SER A 167 -2.93 -4.36 -13.85
CA SER A 167 -1.56 -4.72 -14.24
C SER A 167 -1.46 -5.25 -15.67
N ARG A 168 -2.53 -5.80 -16.26
CA ARG A 168 -2.53 -6.28 -17.66
C ARG A 168 -2.42 -5.18 -18.70
N TYR A 169 -2.81 -3.96 -18.34
CA TYR A 169 -2.72 -2.80 -19.22
C TYR A 169 -1.30 -2.21 -19.24
N PHE A 170 -0.50 -2.52 -18.22
CA PHE A 170 0.88 -2.07 -18.12
C PHE A 170 1.86 -3.18 -18.49
N LEU A 171 1.64 -4.41 -18.05
CA LEU A 171 2.61 -5.49 -18.21
C LEU A 171 2.18 -6.46 -19.31
N ILE A 172 3.14 -6.79 -20.19
CA ILE A 172 2.93 -7.77 -21.26
C ILE A 172 2.91 -9.18 -20.68
N GLY A 173 1.81 -9.90 -20.85
CA GLY A 173 1.69 -11.33 -20.56
C GLY A 173 1.29 -11.68 -19.13
N PHE A 174 0.52 -12.78 -19.02
CA PHE A 174 -0.07 -13.27 -17.76
C PHE A 174 0.95 -13.40 -16.62
N LYS A 175 2.17 -13.86 -16.92
CA LYS A 175 3.22 -14.10 -15.92
C LYS A 175 3.51 -12.84 -15.09
N ASN A 176 3.62 -11.70 -15.75
CA ASN A 176 3.94 -10.45 -15.09
C ASN A 176 2.82 -10.02 -14.14
N THR A 177 1.60 -9.97 -14.67
CA THR A 177 0.42 -9.54 -13.92
C THR A 177 0.14 -10.43 -12.71
N TYR A 178 0.47 -11.72 -12.82
CA TYR A 178 0.30 -12.69 -11.75
C TYR A 178 1.31 -12.52 -10.60
N ILE A 179 2.55 -12.12 -10.90
CA ILE A 179 3.53 -11.78 -9.84
C ILE A 179 3.05 -10.57 -9.05
N VAL A 180 2.56 -9.52 -9.72
CA VAL A 180 2.02 -8.32 -9.05
C VAL A 180 0.87 -8.71 -8.12
N TYR A 181 -0.02 -9.57 -8.60
CA TYR A 181 -1.15 -10.09 -7.84
C TYR A 181 -0.73 -10.86 -6.60
N ILE A 182 0.19 -11.82 -6.72
CA ILE A 182 0.70 -12.57 -5.56
C ILE A 182 1.35 -11.62 -4.56
N VAL A 183 2.21 -10.72 -5.02
CA VAL A 183 2.93 -9.78 -4.16
C VAL A 183 1.97 -8.86 -3.42
N PHE A 184 0.91 -8.38 -4.08
CA PHE A 184 -0.08 -7.52 -3.44
C PHE A 184 -0.97 -8.30 -2.45
N LEU A 185 -1.48 -9.46 -2.84
CA LEU A 185 -2.36 -10.30 -2.01
C LEU A 185 -1.62 -10.84 -0.77
N PHE A 186 -0.37 -11.28 -0.93
CA PHE A 186 0.43 -11.85 0.14
C PHE A 186 1.38 -10.85 0.78
N ASN A 187 1.20 -9.53 0.60
CA ASN A 187 2.18 -8.59 1.15
C ASN A 187 2.20 -8.65 2.69
N PRO A 188 3.31 -9.06 3.33
CA PRO A 188 3.32 -9.35 4.76
C PRO A 188 3.10 -8.14 5.66
N ILE A 189 3.16 -6.92 5.12
CA ILE A 189 2.95 -5.68 5.88
C ILE A 189 1.47 -5.29 5.99
N GLN A 190 0.57 -6.01 5.33
CA GLN A 190 -0.85 -5.69 5.31
C GLN A 190 -1.71 -6.17 6.51
N PRO A 191 -1.25 -6.98 7.49
CA PRO A 191 -2.06 -7.37 8.65
C PRO A 191 -2.76 -6.20 9.34
N GLU A 192 -2.07 -5.07 9.51
CA GLU A 192 -2.65 -3.87 10.11
C GLU A 192 -3.79 -3.26 9.29
N THR A 193 -3.76 -3.37 7.96
CA THR A 193 -4.86 -2.92 7.10
C THR A 193 -6.03 -3.90 7.10
N VAL A 194 -5.74 -5.20 7.15
CA VAL A 194 -6.73 -6.24 6.86
C VAL A 194 -7.42 -6.77 8.12
N VAL A 195 -6.66 -7.06 9.19
CA VAL A 195 -7.22 -7.60 10.44
C VAL A 195 -7.72 -6.51 11.37
N TRP A 196 -7.16 -5.30 11.31
CA TRP A 196 -7.72 -4.22 12.12
C TRP A 196 -9.00 -3.71 11.47
N ILE A 197 -10.12 -3.72 12.19
CA ILE A 197 -11.43 -3.32 11.62
C ILE A 197 -11.38 -1.86 11.14
N SER A 198 -10.77 -0.96 11.91
CA SER A 198 -10.52 0.44 11.51
C SER A 198 -9.66 0.59 10.25
N GLY A 199 -8.89 -0.44 9.88
CA GLY A 199 -8.17 -0.53 8.61
C GLY A 199 -9.09 -0.51 7.38
N LEU A 200 -10.41 -0.70 7.57
CA LEU A 200 -11.46 -0.54 6.56
C LEU A 200 -11.32 0.76 5.76
N GLN A 201 -10.89 1.85 6.41
CA GLN A 201 -10.65 3.14 5.76
C GLN A 201 -9.66 3.00 4.60
N GLU A 202 -8.54 2.29 4.81
CA GLU A 202 -7.54 2.03 3.78
C GLU A 202 -8.10 1.18 2.63
N LEU A 203 -8.86 0.15 2.98
CA LEU A 203 -9.43 -0.78 2.02
C LEU A 203 -10.46 -0.10 1.11
N LEU A 204 -11.34 0.73 1.68
CA LEU A 204 -12.37 1.45 0.94
C LEU A 204 -11.79 2.43 -0.06
N TRP A 205 -10.87 3.31 0.38
CA TRP A 205 -10.33 4.31 -0.53
C TRP A 205 -9.55 3.64 -1.67
N VAL A 206 -8.74 2.61 -1.37
CA VAL A 206 -8.01 1.86 -2.41
C VAL A 206 -8.96 1.10 -3.34
N PHE A 207 -10.01 0.47 -2.82
CA PHE A 207 -10.98 -0.24 -3.65
C PHE A 207 -11.66 0.69 -4.66
N PHE A 208 -12.19 1.82 -4.18
CA PHE A 208 -12.84 2.79 -5.05
C PHE A 208 -11.85 3.46 -6.01
N PHE A 209 -10.63 3.77 -5.53
CA PHE A 209 -9.56 4.29 -6.37
C PHE A 209 -9.23 3.34 -7.53
N LEU A 210 -8.98 2.07 -7.22
CA LEU A 210 -8.62 1.06 -8.22
C LEU A 210 -9.80 0.79 -9.17
N SER A 211 -11.04 0.87 -8.69
CA SER A 211 -12.24 0.74 -9.53
C SER A 211 -12.34 1.88 -10.54
N ALA A 212 -12.17 3.13 -10.09
CA ALA A 212 -12.10 4.29 -10.98
C ALA A 212 -10.95 4.17 -11.98
N PHE A 213 -9.77 3.76 -11.50
CA PHE A 213 -8.58 3.65 -12.32
C PHE A 213 -8.69 2.53 -13.37
N TYR A 214 -9.29 1.40 -13.01
CA TYR A 214 -9.59 0.32 -13.95
C TYR A 214 -10.52 0.81 -15.06
N LEU A 215 -11.65 1.44 -14.72
CA LEU A 215 -12.57 1.99 -15.72
C LEU A 215 -11.90 3.04 -16.63
N TYR A 216 -10.98 3.83 -16.06
CA TYR A 216 -10.24 4.84 -16.79
C TYR A 216 -9.28 4.25 -17.84
N ILE A 217 -8.57 3.16 -17.52
CA ILE A 217 -7.53 2.60 -18.39
C ILE A 217 -8.03 1.51 -19.35
N VAL A 218 -9.17 0.86 -19.07
CA VAL A 218 -9.63 -0.30 -19.84
C VAL A 218 -10.04 0.06 -21.25
N GLU A 219 -10.64 1.24 -21.43
CA GLU A 219 -11.22 1.64 -22.71
C GLU A 219 -10.55 2.88 -23.31
N PRO A 220 -10.34 2.89 -24.64
CA PRO A 220 -9.71 4.02 -25.31
C PRO A 220 -10.63 5.25 -25.45
N VAL A 221 -11.96 5.07 -25.36
CA VAL A 221 -12.96 6.13 -25.47
C VAL A 221 -13.97 5.97 -24.35
N LEU A 222 -14.17 7.03 -23.58
CA LEU A 222 -15.02 7.00 -22.39
C LEU A 222 -16.40 7.56 -22.73
N ASP A 223 -17.42 6.71 -22.66
CA ASP A 223 -18.82 7.14 -22.75
C ASP A 223 -19.27 7.89 -21.48
N ALA A 224 -20.43 8.55 -21.55
CA ALA A 224 -20.96 9.35 -20.45
C ALA A 224 -21.22 8.52 -19.18
N LYS A 225 -21.68 7.27 -19.33
CA LYS A 225 -21.98 6.37 -18.22
C LYS A 225 -20.70 5.99 -17.46
N LYS A 226 -19.62 5.67 -18.18
CA LYS A 226 -18.31 5.38 -17.59
C LYS A 226 -17.70 6.60 -16.93
N CYS A 227 -17.78 7.77 -17.57
CA CYS A 227 -17.38 9.03 -16.94
C CYS A 227 -18.08 9.22 -15.59
N ALA A 228 -19.41 9.00 -15.55
CA ALA A 228 -20.18 9.10 -14.30
C ALA A 228 -19.70 8.10 -13.23
N PHE A 229 -19.42 6.84 -13.59
CA PHE A 229 -18.89 5.86 -12.65
C PHE A 229 -17.47 6.19 -12.16
N ILE A 230 -16.59 6.67 -13.04
CA ILE A 230 -15.24 7.12 -12.66
C ILE A 230 -15.35 8.25 -11.63
N VAL A 231 -16.17 9.25 -11.92
CA VAL A 231 -16.43 10.40 -11.03
C VAL A 231 -17.00 9.94 -9.69
N LEU A 232 -18.00 9.05 -9.71
CA LEU A 232 -18.60 8.49 -8.51
C LEU A 232 -17.54 7.78 -7.65
N PHE A 233 -16.73 6.89 -8.24
CA PHE A 233 -15.72 6.16 -7.50
C PHE A 233 -14.59 7.06 -6.97
N ILE A 234 -14.21 8.11 -7.70
CA ILE A 234 -13.26 9.11 -7.20
C ILE A 234 -13.82 9.84 -5.98
N ALA A 235 -15.08 10.26 -6.03
CA ALA A 235 -15.75 10.90 -4.90
C ALA A 235 -15.84 9.95 -3.70
N LEU A 236 -16.26 8.69 -3.91
CA LEU A 236 -16.32 7.68 -2.85
C LEU A 236 -14.95 7.38 -2.24
N SER A 237 -13.89 7.38 -3.05
CA SER A 237 -12.52 7.17 -2.58
C SER A 237 -12.07 8.32 -1.66
N LEU A 238 -12.26 9.59 -2.07
CA LEU A 238 -11.94 10.77 -1.24
C LEU A 238 -12.74 10.84 0.05
N LEU A 239 -14.04 10.53 -0.03
CA LEU A 239 -14.92 10.50 1.14
C LEU A 239 -14.65 9.29 2.05
N SER A 240 -13.87 8.30 1.60
CA SER A 240 -13.36 7.22 2.44
C SER A 240 -12.04 7.61 3.13
N LYS A 241 -11.14 8.28 2.39
CA LYS A 241 -9.89 8.82 2.93
C LYS A 241 -9.28 9.90 2.01
N GLU A 242 -8.81 10.98 2.62
CA GLU A 242 -8.16 12.11 1.96
C GLU A 242 -6.94 11.74 1.09
N THR A 243 -6.24 10.63 1.41
CA THR A 243 -5.11 10.11 0.63
C THR A 243 -5.48 9.82 -0.82
N ALA A 244 -6.76 9.56 -1.10
CA ALA A 244 -7.26 9.30 -2.45
C ALA A 244 -6.98 10.43 -3.45
N ILE A 245 -6.69 11.66 -3.01
CA ILE A 245 -6.36 12.81 -3.87
C ILE A 245 -5.26 12.54 -4.91
N ILE A 246 -4.49 11.47 -4.70
CA ILE A 246 -3.48 10.97 -5.63
C ILE A 246 -4.01 10.60 -7.01
N PHE A 247 -5.34 10.46 -7.22
CA PHE A 247 -5.89 10.18 -8.56
C PHE A 247 -5.48 11.24 -9.58
N ILE A 248 -5.32 12.51 -9.17
CA ILE A 248 -4.86 13.59 -10.05
C ILE A 248 -3.50 13.24 -10.64
N LEU A 249 -2.57 12.82 -9.78
CA LEU A 249 -1.22 12.44 -10.17
C LEU A 249 -1.21 11.13 -10.97
N VAL A 250 -1.89 10.09 -10.48
CA VAL A 250 -1.81 8.75 -11.06
C VAL A 250 -2.47 8.69 -12.44
N PHE A 251 -3.63 9.34 -12.64
CA PHE A 251 -4.30 9.35 -13.93
C PHE A 251 -3.47 10.12 -14.95
N PHE A 252 -2.97 11.31 -14.57
CA PHE A 252 -2.14 12.12 -15.44
C PHE A 252 -0.83 11.43 -15.83
N VAL A 253 -0.14 10.81 -14.86
CA VAL A 253 1.08 10.02 -15.13
C VAL A 253 0.77 8.83 -16.04
N SER A 254 -0.39 8.19 -15.89
CA SER A 254 -0.78 7.08 -16.77
C SER A 254 -0.95 7.55 -18.22
N ASP A 255 -1.50 8.74 -18.43
CA ASP A 255 -1.58 9.34 -19.77
C ASP A 255 -0.23 9.70 -20.37
N LEU A 256 0.66 10.26 -19.56
CA LEU A 256 2.02 10.56 -19.98
C LEU A 256 2.75 9.29 -20.43
N PHE A 257 2.67 8.22 -19.65
CA PHE A 257 3.47 7.02 -19.84
C PHE A 257 2.89 6.10 -20.92
N PHE A 258 1.57 5.90 -20.95
CA PHE A 258 0.93 4.89 -21.81
C PHE A 258 0.23 5.50 -23.03
N TYR A 259 -0.26 6.73 -22.91
CA TYR A 259 -1.03 7.38 -23.98
C TYR A 259 -0.27 8.54 -24.67
N LYS A 260 0.92 8.91 -24.16
CA LYS A 260 1.78 10.00 -24.68
C LYS A 260 1.02 11.33 -24.88
N LEU A 261 0.00 11.59 -24.04
CA LEU A 261 -0.90 12.73 -24.18
C LEU A 261 -1.51 12.91 -25.58
N LYS A 262 -1.70 11.81 -26.35
CA LYS A 262 -2.34 11.89 -27.65
C LYS A 262 -3.77 12.43 -27.50
N SER A 263 -4.08 13.53 -28.17
CA SER A 263 -5.34 14.29 -28.06
C SER A 263 -6.59 13.41 -28.15
N GLU A 264 -6.59 12.42 -29.05
CA GLU A 264 -7.72 11.49 -29.26
C GLU A 264 -8.06 10.62 -28.03
N ARG A 265 -7.11 10.45 -27.10
CA ARG A 265 -7.26 9.63 -25.90
C ARG A 265 -7.03 10.38 -24.61
N PHE A 266 -6.76 11.68 -24.64
CA PHE A 266 -6.53 12.47 -23.44
C PHE A 266 -7.86 13.07 -22.96
N PRO A 267 -8.51 12.51 -21.92
CA PRO A 267 -9.83 12.95 -21.51
C PRO A 267 -9.69 14.18 -20.60
N ILE A 268 -9.34 15.32 -21.17
CA ILE A 268 -9.15 16.58 -20.43
C ILE A 268 -10.33 16.90 -19.50
N LYS A 269 -11.56 16.57 -19.93
CA LYS A 269 -12.78 16.73 -19.13
C LYS A 269 -12.71 15.96 -17.81
N ILE A 270 -12.18 14.74 -17.79
CA ILE A 270 -12.02 13.95 -16.57
C ILE A 270 -10.98 14.59 -15.66
N HIS A 271 -9.85 15.06 -16.19
CA HIS A 271 -8.85 15.75 -15.37
C HIS A 271 -9.38 17.02 -14.73
N ILE A 272 -10.16 17.81 -15.48
CA ILE A 272 -10.85 19.00 -14.96
C ILE A 272 -11.84 18.61 -13.86
N ILE A 273 -12.71 17.62 -14.11
CA ILE A 273 -13.69 17.16 -13.12
C ILE A 273 -12.99 16.63 -11.87
N ASN A 274 -11.94 15.84 -12.02
CA ASN A 274 -11.13 15.30 -10.94
C ASN A 274 -10.55 16.42 -10.07
N PHE A 275 -10.01 17.47 -10.68
CA PHE A 275 -9.52 18.64 -9.97
C PHE A 275 -10.64 19.33 -9.17
N PHE A 276 -11.81 19.54 -9.79
CA PHE A 276 -12.96 20.13 -9.10
C PHE A 276 -13.44 19.27 -7.92
N ILE A 277 -13.52 17.94 -8.06
CA ILE A 277 -13.90 17.05 -6.96
C ILE A 277 -12.90 17.16 -5.80
N ALA A 278 -11.60 17.19 -6.08
CA ALA A 278 -10.57 17.37 -5.06
C ALA A 278 -10.72 18.72 -4.34
N ALA A 279 -10.91 19.81 -5.11
CA ALA A 279 -11.09 21.15 -4.56
C ALA A 279 -12.36 21.23 -3.68
N THR A 280 -13.47 20.65 -4.13
CA THR A 280 -14.71 20.57 -3.36
C THR A 280 -14.53 19.77 -2.07
N TYR A 281 -13.85 18.62 -2.13
CA TYR A 281 -13.54 17.84 -0.92
C TYR A 281 -12.72 18.65 0.09
N ILE A 282 -11.65 19.32 -0.36
CA ILE A 282 -10.81 20.15 0.50
C ILE A 282 -11.63 21.30 1.11
N ALA A 283 -12.46 21.97 0.32
CA ALA A 283 -13.32 23.06 0.79
C ALA A 283 -14.28 22.57 1.88
N ILE A 284 -15.02 21.48 1.62
CA ILE A 284 -15.97 20.91 2.58
C ILE A 284 -15.24 20.47 3.86
N ARG A 285 -14.11 19.75 3.73
CA ARG A 285 -13.30 19.33 4.88
C ARG A 285 -12.87 20.52 5.73
N THR A 286 -12.41 21.60 5.08
CA THR A 286 -11.95 22.81 5.76
C THR A 286 -13.09 23.50 6.51
N ILE A 287 -14.29 23.53 5.92
CA ILE A 287 -15.47 24.15 6.54
C ILE A 287 -15.98 23.34 7.73
N ILE A 288 -16.03 22.00 7.62
CA ILE A 288 -16.68 21.15 8.65
C ILE A 288 -15.73 20.82 9.81
N VAL A 289 -14.47 20.52 9.52
CA VAL A 289 -13.51 19.97 10.51
C VAL A 289 -12.32 20.90 10.75
N GLY A 290 -12.02 21.79 9.79
CA GLY A 290 -10.78 22.55 9.75
C GLY A 290 -9.59 21.73 9.24
N ILE A 291 -8.49 22.44 8.97
CA ILE A 291 -7.18 21.84 8.69
C ILE A 291 -6.25 22.27 9.83
N PRO A 292 -5.74 21.32 10.66
CA PRO A 292 -4.85 21.69 11.74
C PRO A 292 -3.62 22.42 11.21
N LEU A 293 -3.24 23.53 11.87
CA LEU A 293 -2.11 24.38 11.44
C LEU A 293 -0.80 23.59 11.31
N ASP A 294 -0.65 22.55 12.13
CA ASP A 294 0.53 21.71 12.12
C ASP A 294 0.75 21.06 10.75
N TYR A 295 -0.28 20.83 9.92
CA TYR A 295 -0.08 20.29 8.57
C TYR A 295 0.82 21.22 7.72
N PHE A 296 0.84 22.54 7.97
CA PHE A 296 1.64 23.50 7.22
C PHE A 296 3.09 23.65 7.72
N SER A 297 3.53 22.83 8.68
CA SER A 297 4.91 22.86 9.18
C SER A 297 5.95 22.52 8.10
N SER A 298 7.15 23.11 8.17
CA SER A 298 8.23 22.91 7.21
C SER A 298 8.74 21.47 7.14
N LEU A 299 9.22 21.07 5.96
CA LEU A 299 9.82 19.76 5.74
C LEU A 299 11.19 19.67 6.44
N ASN A 300 11.35 18.69 7.33
CA ASN A 300 12.66 18.36 7.91
C ASN A 300 13.43 17.40 6.98
N LEU A 301 14.75 17.58 6.84
CA LEU A 301 15.63 16.68 6.12
C LEU A 301 15.53 15.22 6.59
N PHE A 302 15.35 15.00 7.90
CA PHE A 302 15.12 13.67 8.46
C PHE A 302 13.86 13.02 7.86
N PHE A 303 12.78 13.79 7.71
CA PHE A 303 11.52 13.32 7.15
C PHE A 303 11.65 12.99 5.65
N ILE A 304 12.35 13.84 4.88
CA ILE A 304 12.63 13.56 3.47
C ILE A 304 13.40 12.25 3.35
N LYS A 305 14.41 12.06 4.20
CA LYS A 305 15.22 10.85 4.23
C LYS A 305 14.39 9.61 4.59
N SER A 306 13.55 9.68 5.62
CA SER A 306 12.70 8.55 6.04
C SER A 306 11.69 8.18 4.95
N THR A 307 11.04 9.16 4.33
CA THR A 307 10.06 8.94 3.26
C THR A 307 10.64 8.23 2.05
N ILE A 308 11.88 8.55 1.66
CA ILE A 308 12.54 7.93 0.52
C ILE A 308 13.00 6.50 0.84
N SER A 309 13.59 6.28 2.03
CA SER A 309 14.27 5.00 2.34
C SER A 309 13.40 3.97 3.04
N GLN A 310 12.52 4.40 3.95
CA GLN A 310 11.75 3.53 4.82
C GLN A 310 10.80 2.61 4.03
N PRO A 311 10.06 3.06 2.99
CA PRO A 311 9.21 2.18 2.21
C PRO A 311 9.98 1.01 1.61
N PHE A 312 11.15 1.26 1.01
CA PHE A 312 12.00 0.22 0.44
C PHE A 312 12.51 -0.75 1.50
N LYS A 313 12.95 -0.23 2.64
CA LYS A 313 13.40 -1.06 3.77
C LYS A 313 12.30 -2.01 4.24
N ILE A 314 11.07 -1.52 4.35
CA ILE A 314 9.92 -2.30 4.81
C ILE A 314 9.47 -3.31 3.77
N PHE A 315 9.40 -2.93 2.51
CA PHE A 315 9.04 -3.87 1.45
C PHE A 315 10.10 -4.96 1.22
N LEU A 316 11.39 -4.64 1.39
CA LEU A 316 12.48 -5.62 1.34
C LEU A 316 12.51 -6.53 2.55
N PHE A 317 12.19 -6.00 3.73
CA PHE A 317 12.20 -6.73 4.99
C PHE A 317 10.82 -6.64 5.67
N PRO A 318 9.78 -7.29 5.11
CA PRO A 318 8.40 -7.08 5.50
C PRO A 318 8.03 -7.90 6.73
N TRP A 319 8.84 -7.86 7.78
CA TRP A 319 8.57 -8.63 8.99
C TRP A 319 8.70 -7.77 10.23
N ASN A 320 7.87 -8.09 11.22
CA ASN A 320 7.87 -7.44 12.53
C ASN A 320 9.17 -7.78 13.25
N GLN A 321 10.10 -6.83 13.31
CA GLN A 321 11.44 -7.04 13.87
C GLN A 321 11.38 -7.28 15.37
N SER A 322 10.40 -6.67 16.06
CA SER A 322 10.22 -6.81 17.50
C SER A 322 9.68 -8.19 17.89
N TYR A 323 8.82 -8.80 17.06
CA TYR A 323 8.23 -10.11 17.31
C TYR A 323 9.04 -11.28 16.75
N ILE A 324 9.53 -11.15 15.51
CA ILE A 324 10.22 -12.21 14.79
C ILE A 324 11.74 -12.19 15.08
N GLY A 325 12.26 -11.02 15.44
CA GLY A 325 13.69 -10.79 15.65
C GLY A 325 14.40 -10.25 14.41
N GLU A 326 15.67 -9.88 14.61
CA GLU A 326 16.52 -9.37 13.55
C GLU A 326 17.34 -10.49 12.88
N TYR A 327 16.96 -10.86 11.65
CA TYR A 327 17.74 -11.80 10.85
C TYR A 327 18.72 -11.09 9.92
N VAL A 328 19.84 -10.65 10.48
CA VAL A 328 20.83 -9.83 9.78
C VAL A 328 21.39 -10.51 8.52
N TYR A 329 21.69 -11.81 8.58
CA TYR A 329 22.17 -12.56 7.40
C TYR A 329 21.09 -12.76 6.33
N ILE A 330 19.82 -12.91 6.72
CA ILE A 330 18.70 -12.97 5.75
C ILE A 330 18.54 -11.61 5.07
N LYS A 331 18.64 -10.49 5.82
CA LYS A 331 18.63 -9.14 5.25
C LYS A 331 19.76 -8.97 4.23
N LEU A 332 20.96 -9.47 4.52
CA LEU A 332 22.11 -9.44 3.61
C LEU A 332 21.85 -10.23 2.32
N LEU A 333 21.37 -11.47 2.42
CA LEU A 333 21.07 -12.33 1.27
C LEU A 333 19.99 -11.73 0.36
N ILE A 334 18.90 -11.23 0.95
CA ILE A 334 17.84 -10.52 0.21
C ILE A 334 18.43 -9.28 -0.48
N SER A 335 19.23 -8.48 0.22
CA SER A 335 19.84 -7.28 -0.35
C SER A 335 20.72 -7.60 -1.56
N PHE A 336 21.54 -8.65 -1.48
CA PHE A 336 22.36 -9.11 -2.60
C PHE A 336 21.52 -9.58 -3.78
N PHE A 337 20.48 -10.36 -3.52
CA PHE A 337 19.55 -10.80 -4.57
C PHE A 337 18.96 -9.60 -5.31
N PHE A 338 18.47 -8.58 -4.60
CA PHE A 338 17.91 -7.38 -5.22
C PHE A 338 18.94 -6.56 -6.00
N ILE A 339 20.13 -6.32 -5.45
CA ILE A 339 21.21 -5.62 -6.16
C ILE A 339 21.57 -6.37 -7.44
N PHE A 340 21.73 -7.68 -7.36
CA PHE A 340 22.09 -8.52 -8.50
C PHE A 340 21.04 -8.44 -9.61
N ILE A 341 19.75 -8.47 -9.28
CA ILE A 341 18.67 -8.36 -10.26
C ILE A 341 18.60 -6.96 -10.88
N ILE A 342 18.77 -5.91 -10.07
CA ILE A 342 18.84 -4.53 -10.55
C ILE A 342 20.04 -4.38 -11.49
N LEU A 343 21.21 -4.92 -11.15
CA LEU A 343 22.39 -4.92 -12.02
C LEU A 343 22.10 -5.61 -13.36
N ILE A 344 21.55 -6.84 -13.34
CA ILE A 344 21.17 -7.54 -14.57
C ILE A 344 20.24 -6.69 -15.42
N HIS A 345 19.26 -6.03 -14.79
CA HIS A 345 18.30 -5.19 -15.48
C HIS A 345 18.97 -4.04 -16.23
N PHE A 346 19.84 -3.29 -15.55
CA PHE A 346 20.48 -2.09 -16.09
C PHE A 346 21.64 -2.39 -17.05
N LEU A 347 22.32 -3.53 -16.88
CA LEU A 347 23.37 -3.97 -17.79
C LEU A 347 22.82 -4.47 -19.13
N LYS A 348 21.64 -5.10 -19.14
CA LYS A 348 20.98 -5.59 -20.37
C LYS A 348 20.25 -4.51 -21.19
N ASN A 349 20.32 -3.24 -20.77
CA ASN A 349 19.85 -2.04 -21.47
C ASN A 349 18.54 -2.19 -22.27
N ASN A 350 17.44 -2.56 -21.59
CA ASN A 350 16.12 -2.65 -22.23
C ASN A 350 15.26 -1.43 -21.85
N LYS A 351 15.09 -0.52 -22.82
CA LYS A 351 14.46 0.80 -22.65
C LYS A 351 12.96 0.73 -22.32
N GLU A 352 12.24 -0.29 -22.76
CA GLU A 352 10.81 -0.44 -22.46
C GLU A 352 10.58 -0.67 -20.96
N PHE A 353 11.41 -1.53 -20.37
CA PHE A 353 11.32 -1.85 -18.95
C PHE A 353 11.73 -0.71 -18.02
N THR A 354 12.55 0.24 -18.49
CA THR A 354 12.88 1.47 -17.76
C THR A 354 11.64 2.32 -17.48
N LEU A 355 10.76 2.47 -18.48
CA LEU A 355 9.57 3.28 -18.32
C LEU A 355 8.62 2.67 -17.28
N PHE A 356 8.43 1.35 -17.34
CA PHE A 356 7.66 0.62 -16.33
C PHE A 356 8.27 0.70 -14.94
N LEU A 357 9.61 0.71 -14.83
CA LEU A 357 10.31 0.93 -13.59
C LEU A 357 9.92 2.29 -12.98
N CYS A 358 10.03 3.37 -13.77
CA CYS A 358 9.66 4.71 -13.34
C CYS A 358 8.17 4.80 -12.93
N PHE A 359 7.26 4.21 -13.71
CA PHE A 359 5.84 4.17 -13.35
C PHE A 359 5.59 3.43 -12.03
N SER A 360 6.28 2.32 -11.79
CA SER A 360 6.20 1.55 -10.55
C SER A 360 6.67 2.37 -9.34
N PHE A 361 7.76 3.13 -9.50
CA PHE A 361 8.25 4.06 -8.47
C PHE A 361 7.23 5.17 -8.18
N ILE A 362 6.62 5.76 -9.21
CA ILE A 362 5.60 6.79 -9.04
C ILE A 362 4.41 6.24 -8.24
N LEU A 363 3.90 5.05 -8.58
CA LEU A 363 2.80 4.44 -7.83
C LEU A 363 3.18 4.12 -6.39
N LEU A 364 4.41 3.65 -6.15
CA LEU A 364 4.91 3.38 -4.80
C LEU A 364 4.88 4.64 -3.94
N TYR A 365 5.38 5.76 -4.46
CA TYR A 365 5.44 7.02 -3.71
C TYR A 365 4.13 7.80 -3.70
N ALA A 366 3.26 7.63 -4.70
CA ALA A 366 1.98 8.33 -4.78
C ALA A 366 1.15 8.09 -3.51
N GLY A 367 1.09 6.86 -2.99
CA GLY A 367 0.37 6.54 -1.74
C GLY A 367 0.96 7.17 -0.48
N ILE A 368 2.22 7.62 -0.52
CA ILE A 368 2.96 8.11 0.65
C ILE A 368 2.99 9.64 0.69
N ILE A 369 3.08 10.31 -0.46
CA ILE A 369 3.21 11.76 -0.55
C ILE A 369 2.12 12.52 0.23
N PRO A 370 0.82 12.18 0.14
CA PRO A 370 -0.21 12.86 0.93
C PRO A 370 -0.07 12.69 2.44
N LEU A 371 0.70 11.68 2.87
CA LEU A 371 0.94 11.34 4.27
C LEU A 371 2.22 11.97 4.80
N TYR A 372 2.80 12.98 4.11
CA TYR A 372 4.13 13.50 4.42
C TYR A 372 4.34 14.02 5.85
N LYS A 373 3.30 14.20 6.65
CA LYS A 373 3.49 14.54 8.07
C LYS A 373 3.41 13.33 9.00
N MET A 374 2.60 12.35 8.63
CA MET A 374 2.24 11.21 9.49
C MET A 374 2.93 9.91 9.05
N PHE A 375 3.63 9.93 7.91
CA PHE A 375 4.27 8.74 7.38
C PHE A 375 5.47 8.35 8.24
N TYR A 376 5.23 7.33 9.05
CA TYR A 376 6.25 6.59 9.76
C TYR A 376 5.74 5.16 9.94
N VAL A 377 6.63 4.21 9.76
CA VAL A 377 6.34 2.80 10.03
C VAL A 377 7.37 2.25 10.98
N ALA A 378 6.93 1.88 12.18
CA ALA A 378 7.80 1.41 13.25
C ALA A 378 8.39 0.01 12.94
N PRO A 379 9.47 -0.42 13.62
CA PRO A 379 10.07 -1.74 13.43
C PRO A 379 9.12 -2.93 13.71
N ASP A 380 8.09 -2.71 14.52
CA ASP A 380 7.01 -3.65 14.82
C ASP A 380 5.82 -3.52 13.86
N LEU A 381 6.02 -2.82 12.73
CA LEU A 381 5.05 -2.58 11.66
C LEU A 381 3.88 -1.66 12.00
N GLN A 382 3.88 -0.94 13.13
CA GLN A 382 2.85 0.09 13.35
C GLN A 382 2.92 1.16 12.25
N GLY A 383 1.78 1.52 11.66
CA GLY A 383 1.71 2.46 10.54
C GLY A 383 1.95 1.83 9.17
N SER A 384 2.24 0.53 9.09
CA SER A 384 2.37 -0.23 7.84
C SER A 384 1.15 -0.10 6.91
N ARG A 385 -0.03 0.17 7.48
CA ARG A 385 -1.26 0.45 6.75
C ARG A 385 -1.13 1.58 5.71
N TYR A 386 -0.23 2.54 5.94
CA TYR A 386 0.04 3.63 5.00
C TYR A 386 0.71 3.18 3.70
N LEU A 387 1.28 1.97 3.68
CA LEU A 387 1.92 1.38 2.51
C LEU A 387 0.99 0.47 1.70
N TYR A 388 -0.30 0.39 2.07
CA TYR A 388 -1.25 -0.54 1.43
C TYR A 388 -1.37 -0.29 -0.09
N PHE A 389 -1.59 0.96 -0.53
CA PHE A 389 -1.58 1.29 -1.96
C PHE A 389 -0.19 1.15 -2.58
N SER A 390 0.86 1.56 -1.86
CA SER A 390 2.25 1.45 -2.32
C SER A 390 2.68 0.01 -2.61
N ALA A 391 2.03 -0.98 -1.99
CA ALA A 391 2.24 -2.39 -2.28
C ALA A 391 1.92 -2.74 -3.75
N PHE A 392 1.03 -1.99 -4.41
CA PHE A 392 0.78 -2.16 -5.84
C PHE A 392 1.99 -1.73 -6.68
N GLY A 393 2.53 -0.54 -6.42
CA GLY A 393 3.77 -0.08 -7.06
C GLY A 393 4.95 -1.01 -6.79
N TRP A 394 5.06 -1.53 -5.57
CA TRP A 394 6.04 -2.55 -5.20
C TRP A 394 5.87 -3.85 -6.00
N GLY A 395 4.64 -4.35 -6.15
CA GLY A 395 4.34 -5.53 -6.96
C GLY A 395 4.73 -5.36 -8.43
N LEU A 396 4.44 -4.19 -9.02
CA LEU A 396 4.85 -3.85 -10.38
C LEU A 396 6.38 -3.84 -10.52
N LEU A 397 7.07 -3.21 -9.57
CA LEU A 397 8.53 -3.16 -9.50
C LEU A 397 9.13 -4.57 -9.46
N LEU A 398 8.64 -5.44 -8.56
CA LEU A 398 9.10 -6.82 -8.46
C LEU A 398 8.85 -7.63 -9.73
N SER A 399 7.68 -7.48 -10.35
CA SER A 399 7.38 -8.16 -11.60
C SER A 399 8.36 -7.79 -12.70
N VAL A 400 8.63 -6.49 -12.88
CA VAL A 400 9.57 -5.96 -13.89
C VAL A 400 10.98 -6.49 -13.68
N LEU A 401 11.40 -6.63 -12.42
CA LEU A 401 12.72 -7.14 -12.05
C LEU A 401 12.82 -8.66 -12.26
N LEU A 402 11.85 -9.43 -11.79
CA LEU A 402 11.89 -10.90 -11.80
C LEU A 402 11.73 -11.47 -13.21
N ILE A 403 10.87 -10.91 -14.06
CA ILE A 403 10.54 -11.52 -15.36
C ILE A 403 11.75 -11.71 -16.27
N LYS A 404 12.78 -10.87 -16.13
CA LYS A 404 14.04 -10.99 -16.89
C LYS A 404 14.83 -12.27 -16.60
N ILE A 405 14.56 -12.90 -15.45
CA ILE A 405 15.21 -14.14 -14.99
C ILE A 405 14.38 -15.37 -15.38
N ILE A 406 13.06 -15.18 -15.58
CA ILE A 406 12.10 -16.25 -15.82
C ILE A 406 12.13 -16.68 -17.29
N LYS A 407 13.09 -17.54 -17.64
CA LYS A 407 13.29 -18.03 -19.02
C LYS A 407 12.25 -19.06 -19.47
N HIS A 408 11.78 -19.92 -18.57
CA HIS A 408 10.89 -21.04 -18.91
C HIS A 408 9.67 -21.14 -17.98
N LYS A 409 8.66 -21.90 -18.43
CA LYS A 409 7.37 -22.04 -17.73
C LYS A 409 7.51 -22.73 -16.37
N LEU A 410 8.38 -23.73 -16.22
CA LEU A 410 8.60 -24.40 -14.93
C LEU A 410 9.16 -23.42 -13.87
N LEU A 411 10.21 -22.68 -14.22
CA LEU A 411 10.83 -21.69 -13.33
C LEU A 411 9.82 -20.62 -12.87
N PHE A 412 8.92 -20.19 -13.76
CA PHE A 412 7.84 -19.27 -13.40
C PHE A 412 6.97 -19.82 -12.27
N HIS A 413 6.50 -21.06 -12.38
CA HIS A 413 5.65 -21.66 -11.36
C HIS A 413 6.39 -21.86 -10.04
N VAL A 414 7.66 -22.31 -10.10
CA VAL A 414 8.51 -22.45 -8.90
C VAL A 414 8.64 -21.11 -8.19
N ILE A 415 8.95 -20.03 -8.91
CA ILE A 415 9.06 -18.69 -8.34
C ILE A 415 7.72 -18.24 -7.73
N CYS A 416 6.60 -18.50 -8.40
CA CYS A 416 5.28 -18.15 -7.86
C CYS A 416 4.98 -18.91 -6.56
N LEU A 417 5.27 -20.21 -6.51
CA LEU A 417 5.08 -21.01 -5.29
C LEU A 417 5.99 -20.51 -4.17
N VAL A 418 7.27 -20.26 -4.46
CA VAL A 418 8.22 -19.68 -3.48
C VAL A 418 7.72 -18.34 -2.97
N LEU A 419 7.22 -17.45 -3.83
CA LEU A 419 6.65 -16.17 -3.42
C LEU A 419 5.42 -16.36 -2.53
N ILE A 420 4.48 -17.22 -2.90
CA ILE A 420 3.27 -17.49 -2.11
C ILE A 420 3.65 -18.01 -0.72
N PHE A 421 4.53 -19.02 -0.64
CA PHE A 421 4.89 -19.62 0.65
C PHE A 421 5.79 -18.71 1.49
N ALA A 422 6.78 -18.03 0.90
CA ALA A 422 7.66 -17.14 1.64
C ALA A 422 6.91 -15.91 2.17
N LEU A 423 6.13 -15.24 1.32
CA LEU A 423 5.32 -14.09 1.73
C LEU A 423 4.21 -14.52 2.69
N GLY A 424 3.54 -15.65 2.42
CA GLY A 424 2.54 -16.24 3.31
C GLY A 424 3.10 -16.59 4.70
N TYR A 425 4.34 -17.10 4.77
CA TYR A 425 5.01 -17.35 6.05
C TYR A 425 5.23 -16.07 6.84
N PHE A 426 5.84 -15.03 6.23
CA PHE A 426 6.06 -13.76 6.95
C PHE A 426 4.75 -13.08 7.34
N MET A 427 3.73 -13.15 6.49
CA MET A 427 2.39 -12.66 6.79
C MET A 427 1.79 -13.38 8.01
N PHE A 428 1.82 -14.72 8.02
CA PHE A 428 1.36 -15.53 9.14
C PHE A 428 2.08 -15.17 10.45
N ARG A 429 3.39 -14.92 10.39
CA ARG A 429 4.16 -14.47 11.56
C ARG A 429 3.78 -13.07 12.02
N ASN A 430 3.57 -12.12 11.10
CA ASN A 430 3.14 -10.76 11.41
C ASN A 430 1.70 -10.68 11.92
N LEU A 431 0.88 -11.70 11.66
CA LEU A 431 -0.48 -11.79 12.19
C LEU A 431 -0.53 -12.26 13.65
N GLN A 432 0.48 -12.97 14.17
CA GLN A 432 0.45 -13.49 15.54
C GLN A 432 0.25 -12.40 16.61
N PRO A 433 0.95 -11.24 16.56
CA PRO A 433 0.68 -10.14 17.48
C PRO A 433 -0.78 -9.70 17.52
N TRP A 434 -1.47 -9.70 16.38
CA TRP A 434 -2.89 -9.31 16.27
C TRP A 434 -3.84 -10.31 16.94
N ARG A 435 -3.51 -11.61 16.89
CA ARG A 435 -4.25 -12.64 17.64
C ARG A 435 -4.06 -12.44 19.14
N THR A 436 -2.82 -12.27 19.58
CA THR A 436 -2.51 -12.08 21.01
C THR A 436 -3.14 -10.79 21.55
N ALA A 437 -3.13 -9.69 20.79
CA ALA A 437 -3.84 -8.47 21.15
C ALA A 437 -5.35 -8.72 21.37
N GLY A 438 -5.98 -9.53 20.52
CA GLY A 438 -7.37 -9.95 20.68
C GLY A 438 -7.61 -10.83 21.91
N GLU A 439 -6.69 -11.76 22.21
CA GLU A 439 -6.75 -12.59 23.42
C GLU A 439 -6.60 -11.74 24.69
N ILE A 440 -5.70 -10.74 24.69
CA ILE A 440 -5.55 -9.78 25.78
C ILE A 440 -6.87 -9.05 26.02
N ILE A 441 -7.49 -8.45 25.00
CA ILE A 441 -8.79 -7.76 25.12
C ILE A 441 -9.87 -8.66 25.74
N LYS A 442 -9.92 -9.93 25.33
CA LYS A 442 -10.91 -10.89 25.86
C LYS A 442 -10.68 -11.14 27.35
N SER A 443 -9.43 -11.15 27.82
CA SER A 443 -9.05 -11.38 29.20
C SER A 443 -9.17 -10.15 30.12
N LEU A 444 -9.27 -8.94 29.56
CA LEU A 444 -9.34 -7.71 30.36
C LEU A 444 -10.64 -7.64 31.17
N PRO A 445 -10.59 -7.17 32.42
CA PRO A 445 -11.77 -6.99 33.26
C PRO A 445 -12.60 -5.80 32.76
N ALA A 446 -13.93 -5.88 32.93
CA ALA A 446 -14.88 -4.87 32.46
C ALA A 446 -14.72 -3.50 33.15
N ASN A 447 -14.05 -3.45 34.30
CA ASN A 447 -13.80 -2.26 35.10
C ASN A 447 -12.33 -1.79 35.07
N ILE A 448 -11.55 -2.23 34.09
CA ILE A 448 -10.16 -1.77 33.94
C ILE A 448 -10.10 -0.25 33.94
N LYS A 449 -9.21 0.33 34.75
CA LYS A 449 -8.98 1.77 34.72
C LYS A 449 -8.18 2.12 33.47
N GLN A 450 -8.49 3.27 32.87
CA GLN A 450 -7.83 3.76 31.66
C GLN A 450 -6.30 3.79 31.79
N GLU A 451 -5.78 4.18 32.95
CA GLU A 451 -4.34 4.25 33.25
C GLU A 451 -3.62 2.89 33.15
N TYR A 452 -4.35 1.79 33.30
CA TYR A 452 -3.82 0.43 33.21
C TYR A 452 -4.16 -0.27 31.90
N ALA A 453 -4.83 0.42 30.97
CA ALA A 453 -5.20 -0.15 29.69
C ALA A 453 -3.95 -0.40 28.83
N PRO A 454 -3.70 -1.65 28.39
CA PRO A 454 -2.55 -1.93 27.53
C PRO A 454 -2.67 -1.22 26.17
N ASP A 455 -1.58 -0.60 25.73
CA ASP A 455 -1.55 0.18 24.49
C ASP A 455 -1.50 -0.71 23.24
N ASN A 456 -0.46 -1.53 23.11
CA ASN A 456 -0.21 -2.43 21.99
C ASN A 456 0.60 -3.66 22.42
N TYR A 457 0.59 -4.71 21.60
CA TYR A 457 1.46 -5.89 21.74
C TYR A 457 2.23 -6.11 20.44
N TYR A 458 3.54 -5.85 20.45
CA TYR A 458 4.40 -5.89 19.27
C TYR A 458 3.78 -5.22 18.05
N GLY A 459 3.24 -4.02 18.22
CA GLY A 459 2.65 -3.22 17.15
C GLY A 459 1.20 -3.54 16.80
N ALA A 460 0.62 -4.62 17.30
CA ALA A 460 -0.83 -4.83 17.23
C ALA A 460 -1.54 -4.02 18.32
N TYR A 461 -2.44 -3.13 17.92
CA TYR A 461 -3.12 -2.23 18.85
C TYR A 461 -4.07 -2.96 19.79
N ILE A 462 -4.12 -2.54 21.06
CA ILE A 462 -5.02 -3.10 22.07
C ILE A 462 -6.07 -2.07 22.48
N LEU A 463 -5.73 -1.09 23.34
CA LEU A 463 -6.66 -0.03 23.79
C LEU A 463 -6.09 1.39 23.62
N ARG A 464 -5.04 1.58 22.80
CA ARG A 464 -4.35 2.86 22.56
C ARG A 464 -5.25 4.11 22.60
N ASN A 465 -6.32 4.11 21.80
CA ASN A 465 -7.21 5.28 21.66
C ASN A 465 -8.65 5.04 22.16
N GLY A 466 -9.01 3.81 22.52
CA GLY A 466 -10.41 3.39 22.76
C GLY A 466 -10.68 2.78 24.13
N ALA A 467 -9.79 3.00 25.09
CA ALA A 467 -9.91 2.43 26.45
C ALA A 467 -11.20 2.86 27.16
N ASN A 468 -11.62 4.12 27.01
CA ASN A 468 -12.80 4.66 27.68
C ASN A 468 -14.09 4.06 27.11
N GLU A 469 -14.18 4.00 25.79
CA GLU A 469 -15.30 3.45 25.05
C GLU A 469 -15.40 1.94 25.28
N PHE A 470 -14.26 1.23 25.37
CA PHE A 470 -14.23 -0.18 25.76
C PHE A 470 -14.88 -0.43 27.13
N VAL A 471 -14.50 0.36 28.14
CA VAL A 471 -15.07 0.23 29.50
C VAL A 471 -16.56 0.56 29.52
N GLN A 472 -16.99 1.60 28.80
CA GLN A 472 -18.40 1.95 28.70
C GLN A 472 -19.20 0.84 28.00
N LEU A 473 -18.71 0.34 26.87
CA LEU A 473 -19.36 -0.72 26.11
C LEU A 473 -19.47 -2.02 26.92
N ARG A 474 -18.46 -2.39 27.71
CA ARG A 474 -18.51 -3.57 28.59
C ARG A 474 -19.45 -3.39 29.78
N LYS A 475 -19.56 -2.18 30.35
CA LYS A 475 -20.44 -1.89 31.49
C LYS A 475 -21.92 -1.88 31.11
N TYR A 476 -22.26 -1.39 29.91
CA TYR A 476 -23.64 -1.17 29.47
C TYR A 476 -24.06 -2.09 28.30
N GLY A 477 -23.18 -2.99 27.85
CA GLY A 477 -23.31 -3.75 26.60
C GLY A 477 -24.40 -4.83 26.53
N ASN A 478 -25.23 -4.99 27.57
CA ASN A 478 -26.43 -5.84 27.51
C ASN A 478 -27.74 -5.05 27.35
N THR A 479 -27.70 -3.72 27.39
CA THR A 479 -28.87 -2.88 27.09
C THR A 479 -28.69 -2.29 25.70
N SER A 480 -29.10 -3.05 24.69
CA SER A 480 -29.28 -2.58 23.32
C SER A 480 -30.34 -1.47 23.30
N GLY A 481 -29.93 -0.22 23.51
CA GLY A 481 -30.81 0.96 23.41
C GLY A 481 -30.24 2.25 23.97
N ASP A 482 -29.60 2.23 25.14
CA ASP A 482 -29.54 3.44 25.99
C ASP A 482 -28.13 4.01 26.25
N ILE A 483 -27.14 3.74 25.38
CA ILE A 483 -25.75 4.13 25.67
C ILE A 483 -25.50 5.65 25.61
N ILE A 484 -26.42 6.49 25.11
CA ILE A 484 -26.06 7.88 24.74
C ILE A 484 -26.92 9.00 25.35
N ASP A 485 -28.02 8.74 26.05
CA ASP A 485 -28.86 9.83 26.62
C ASP A 485 -28.39 10.37 27.99
N LYS A 486 -27.15 10.09 28.40
CA LYS A 486 -26.54 10.71 29.58
C LYS A 486 -25.16 11.28 29.28
N LYS A 487 -25.13 12.39 28.56
CA LYS A 487 -24.14 13.45 28.77
C LYS A 487 -24.67 14.80 28.33
#